data_AF-A0A5Q0GR96-F1
#
_entry.id   AF-A0A5Q0GR96-F1
#
_cell.length_a   1.000
_cell.length_b   1.000
_cell.length_c   1.000
_cell.angle_alpha   90.00
_cell.angle_beta   90.00
_cell.angle_gamma   90.00
#
_symmetry.space_group_name_H-M   'P 1'
#
loop_
_entity.id
_entity.type
_entity.pdbx_description
1 polymer ?
#
loop_
_entity_poly.entity_id
_entity_poly.type
_entity_poly.pdbx_seq_one_letter_code
_entity_poly.pdbx_strand_id
1 'polypeptide(L)'
;MRTSIMPYTTYRQQAVDEQTLAQTELNQYIADQAQVIAPEEYTSVEINFYYHEIYISSQLIAQIAYDHNEFVTQRWLVLVNDKEEFRANTWAKCYRYICTHHKDGSLPVQERETPAATTGNEIMVQIADECENLGLELLEDGIYRGDQKLGKAGQTNGNWWFIRTDDATQQQRFCNSASDAMWLVSRAELPEYTDTLNEYLQYRPLEQMPSVELKHLLDSAELTAA
;
A
#
# COMPACT_ATOMS: atom_id res chain seq x y z
N MET A 1 35.01 -18.33 -79.53
CA MET A 1 35.08 -18.52 -78.07
C MET A 1 34.06 -17.59 -77.44
N ARG A 2 32.96 -18.10 -76.88
CA ARG A 2 31.96 -17.29 -76.15
C ARG A 2 32.28 -17.40 -74.67
N THR A 3 32.77 -16.32 -74.08
CA THR A 3 33.10 -16.26 -72.65
C THR A 3 31.80 -16.04 -71.87
N SER A 4 31.42 -17.02 -71.05
CA SER A 4 30.25 -16.96 -70.18
C SER A 4 30.58 -16.08 -68.97
N ILE A 5 29.91 -14.93 -68.86
CA ILE A 5 30.03 -14.02 -67.71
C ILE A 5 29.14 -14.59 -66.61
N MET A 6 29.76 -15.23 -65.60
CA MET A 6 29.05 -15.75 -64.44
C MET A 6 28.39 -14.61 -63.62
N PRO A 7 27.19 -14.83 -63.06
CA PRO A 7 26.42 -13.80 -62.35
C PRO A 7 26.96 -13.59 -60.92
N TYR A 8 28.10 -12.92 -60.79
CA TYR A 8 28.68 -12.55 -59.49
C TYR A 8 27.79 -11.61 -58.66
N THR A 9 26.87 -10.90 -59.31
CA THR A 9 25.94 -9.95 -58.66
C THR A 9 24.84 -10.65 -57.88
N THR A 10 24.32 -11.77 -58.38
CA THR A 10 23.15 -12.47 -57.80
C THR A 10 23.46 -13.11 -56.45
N TYR A 11 24.62 -13.78 -56.33
CA TYR A 11 25.01 -14.44 -55.08
C TYR A 11 25.26 -13.45 -53.93
N ARG A 12 25.73 -12.25 -54.24
CA ARG A 12 26.01 -11.22 -53.22
C ARG A 12 24.73 -10.56 -52.70
N GLN A 13 23.71 -10.42 -53.55
CA GLN A 13 22.40 -9.92 -53.15
C GLN A 13 21.65 -10.93 -52.28
N GLN A 14 21.65 -12.22 -52.66
CA GLN A 14 21.02 -13.28 -51.85
C GLN A 14 21.59 -13.36 -50.43
N ALA A 15 22.92 -13.28 -50.27
CA ALA A 15 23.54 -13.31 -48.94
C ALA A 15 23.19 -12.10 -48.06
N VAL A 16 22.98 -10.93 -48.66
CA VAL A 16 22.56 -9.71 -47.93
C VAL A 16 21.08 -9.78 -47.56
N ASP A 17 20.25 -10.33 -48.45
CA ASP A 17 18.82 -10.51 -48.21
C ASP A 17 18.56 -11.53 -47.09
N GLU A 18 19.30 -12.64 -47.07
CA GLU A 18 19.23 -13.65 -45.99
C GLU A 18 19.71 -13.08 -44.65
N GLN A 19 20.76 -12.26 -44.64
CA GLN A 19 21.25 -11.61 -43.42
C GLN A 19 20.26 -10.58 -42.87
N THR A 20 19.56 -9.87 -43.75
CA THR A 20 18.54 -8.88 -43.38
C THR A 20 17.29 -9.56 -42.80
N LEU A 21 16.91 -10.71 -43.36
CA LEU A 21 15.82 -11.53 -42.85
C LEU A 21 16.15 -12.08 -41.46
N ALA A 22 17.33 -12.67 -41.29
CA ALA A 22 17.78 -13.20 -40.00
C ALA A 22 17.88 -12.12 -38.91
N GLN A 23 18.32 -10.90 -39.26
CA GLN A 23 18.34 -9.78 -38.33
C GLN A 23 16.94 -9.31 -37.94
N THR A 24 15.99 -9.36 -38.88
CA THR A 24 14.59 -9.02 -38.63
C THR A 24 13.93 -10.06 -37.72
N GLU A 25 14.16 -11.35 -37.96
CA GLU A 25 13.69 -12.44 -37.10
C GLU A 25 14.27 -12.35 -35.69
N LEU A 26 15.57 -12.03 -35.55
CA LEU A 26 16.19 -11.81 -34.25
C LEU A 26 15.60 -10.59 -33.53
N ASN A 27 15.40 -9.48 -34.25
CA ASN A 27 14.79 -8.28 -33.68
C ASN A 27 13.33 -8.52 -33.28
N GLN A 28 12.59 -9.31 -34.06
CA GLN A 28 11.23 -9.73 -33.75
C GLN A 28 11.22 -10.61 -32.50
N TYR A 29 12.12 -11.60 -32.41
CA TYR A 29 12.27 -12.45 -31.23
C TYR A 29 12.66 -11.64 -29.99
N ILE A 30 13.55 -10.64 -30.11
CA ILE A 30 13.92 -9.73 -29.02
C ILE A 30 12.72 -8.86 -28.62
N ALA A 31 11.93 -8.36 -29.58
CA ALA A 31 10.74 -7.58 -29.32
C ALA A 31 9.65 -8.41 -28.63
N ASP A 32 9.42 -9.64 -29.10
CA ASP A 32 8.46 -10.58 -28.54
C ASP A 32 8.89 -11.02 -27.11
N GLN A 33 10.20 -11.22 -26.87
CA GLN A 33 10.76 -11.46 -25.54
C GLN A 33 10.68 -10.22 -24.62
N ALA A 34 10.84 -9.01 -25.18
CA ALA A 34 10.75 -7.75 -24.44
C ALA A 34 9.29 -7.38 -24.09
N GLN A 35 8.29 -7.98 -24.73
CA GLN A 35 6.87 -7.68 -24.51
C GLN A 35 6.22 -8.53 -23.38
N VAL A 36 6.96 -9.41 -22.70
CA VAL A 36 6.42 -10.36 -21.70
C VAL A 36 7.01 -10.19 -20.30
N ILE A 37 7.57 -9.03 -19.95
CA ILE A 37 7.96 -8.75 -18.56
C ILE A 37 7.67 -7.28 -18.23
N ALA A 38 6.38 -6.93 -18.11
CA ALA A 38 6.05 -5.86 -17.18
C ALA A 38 6.48 -6.39 -15.79
N PRO A 39 7.35 -5.68 -15.04
CA PRO A 39 7.63 -6.08 -13.67
C PRO A 39 6.31 -6.18 -12.93
N GLU A 40 6.05 -7.31 -12.26
CA GLU A 40 4.97 -7.33 -11.29
C GLU A 40 5.35 -6.32 -10.20
N GLU A 41 4.74 -5.14 -10.25
CA GLU A 41 5.04 -4.06 -9.33
C GLU A 41 4.38 -4.34 -7.99
N TYR A 42 5.20 -4.45 -6.96
CA TYR A 42 4.75 -4.49 -5.58
C TYR A 42 4.11 -3.13 -5.25
N THR A 43 2.86 -3.16 -4.82
CA THR A 43 2.15 -1.98 -4.36
C THR A 43 2.06 -2.01 -2.84
N SER A 44 2.60 -1.00 -2.18
CA SER A 44 2.40 -0.79 -0.74
C SER A 44 1.22 0.15 -0.53
N VAL A 45 0.22 -0.28 0.21
CA VAL A 45 -0.90 0.54 0.67
C VAL A 45 -0.66 0.83 2.14
N GLU A 46 -0.36 2.09 2.47
CA GLU A 46 -0.28 2.56 3.85
C GLU A 46 -1.72 2.75 4.36
N ILE A 47 -2.15 1.91 5.29
CA ILE A 47 -3.43 2.10 5.99
C ILE A 47 -3.21 3.12 7.11
N ASN A 48 -2.09 2.99 7.83
CA ASN A 48 -1.54 4.00 8.73
C ASN A 48 -0.03 3.77 8.93
N PHE A 49 0.64 4.65 9.68
CA PHE A 49 2.08 4.57 9.92
C PHE A 49 2.54 3.21 10.47
N TYR A 50 1.73 2.56 11.30
CA TYR A 50 2.08 1.29 11.94
C TYR A 50 1.53 0.07 11.21
N TYR A 51 0.79 0.26 10.11
CA TYR A 51 0.12 -0.83 9.40
C TYR A 51 0.04 -0.60 7.89
N HIS A 52 0.62 -1.53 7.15
CA HIS A 52 0.70 -1.48 5.69
C HIS A 52 0.27 -2.81 5.09
N GLU A 53 -0.35 -2.75 3.94
CA GLU A 53 -0.70 -3.91 3.13
C GLU A 53 0.15 -3.93 1.86
N ILE A 54 0.69 -5.10 1.52
CA ILE A 54 1.53 -5.28 0.34
C ILE A 54 0.77 -6.13 -0.68
N TYR A 55 0.68 -5.61 -1.89
CA TYR A 55 -0.09 -6.18 -2.99
C TYR A 55 0.80 -6.49 -4.19
N ILE A 56 0.38 -7.50 -4.96
CA ILE A 56 0.86 -7.76 -6.32
C ILE A 56 -0.34 -7.98 -7.24
N SER A 57 -0.40 -7.27 -8.37
CA SER A 57 -1.52 -7.40 -9.31
C SER A 57 -2.92 -7.32 -8.64
N SER A 58 -3.07 -6.42 -7.66
CA SER A 58 -4.27 -6.24 -6.82
C SER A 58 -4.64 -7.42 -5.90
N GLN A 59 -3.73 -8.36 -5.66
CA GLN A 59 -3.85 -9.42 -4.67
C GLN A 59 -2.99 -9.12 -3.45
N LEU A 60 -3.58 -9.16 -2.25
CA LEU A 60 -2.86 -9.03 -0.98
C LEU A 60 -1.91 -10.22 -0.83
N ILE A 61 -0.64 -9.96 -0.50
CA ILE A 61 0.38 -11.00 -0.29
C ILE A 61 0.95 -11.01 1.12
N ALA A 62 0.92 -9.89 1.83
CA ALA A 62 1.40 -9.77 3.21
C ALA A 62 0.96 -8.42 3.82
N GLN A 63 1.02 -8.35 5.13
CA GLN A 63 0.82 -7.12 5.91
C GLN A 63 2.11 -6.81 6.69
N ILE A 64 2.38 -5.53 6.93
CA ILE A 64 3.46 -5.07 7.81
C ILE A 64 2.83 -4.31 8.97
N ALA A 65 3.03 -4.80 10.19
CA ALA A 65 2.47 -4.23 11.40
C ALA A 65 3.56 -3.79 12.39
N TYR A 66 3.25 -2.86 13.29
CA TYR A 66 4.13 -2.46 14.38
C TYR A 66 3.67 -3.02 15.73
N ASP A 67 4.58 -3.73 16.38
CA ASP A 67 4.45 -4.28 17.72
C ASP A 67 4.72 -3.18 18.76
N HIS A 68 3.67 -2.77 19.46
CA HIS A 68 3.69 -1.70 20.44
C HIS A 68 4.20 -2.15 21.82
N ASN A 69 4.57 -3.41 21.99
CA ASN A 69 5.05 -3.92 23.27
C ASN A 69 6.36 -3.24 23.72
N GLU A 70 6.45 -2.95 25.01
CA GLU A 70 7.66 -2.42 25.63
C GLU A 70 8.80 -3.47 25.60
N PHE A 71 10.03 -3.00 25.43
CA PHE A 71 11.28 -3.80 25.38
C PHE A 71 11.52 -4.66 24.12
N VAL A 72 10.73 -4.47 23.06
CA VAL A 72 10.95 -5.11 21.76
C VAL A 72 11.93 -4.29 20.91
N THR A 73 13.06 -4.88 20.51
CA THR A 73 14.09 -4.22 19.66
C THR A 73 13.78 -4.31 18.15
N GLN A 74 12.89 -5.22 17.76
CA GLN A 74 12.47 -5.46 16.39
C GLN A 74 10.95 -5.39 16.33
N ARG A 75 10.40 -4.18 16.17
CA ARG A 75 8.96 -3.92 16.32
C ARG A 75 8.16 -4.12 15.04
N TRP A 76 8.80 -4.13 13.88
CA TRP A 76 8.09 -4.31 12.62
C TRP A 76 7.92 -5.80 12.34
N LEU A 77 6.69 -6.21 12.07
CA LEU A 77 6.28 -7.58 11.83
C LEU A 77 5.84 -7.72 10.37
N VAL A 78 6.13 -8.85 9.76
CA VAL A 78 5.48 -9.32 8.53
C VAL A 78 4.44 -10.33 8.95
N LEU A 79 3.18 -10.05 8.61
CA LEU A 79 2.06 -10.95 8.84
C LEU A 79 1.60 -11.52 7.51
N VAL A 80 1.41 -12.84 7.47
CA VAL A 80 0.72 -13.54 6.39
C VAL A 80 -0.32 -14.42 7.05
N ASN A 81 -1.59 -14.33 6.64
CA ASN A 81 -2.71 -15.03 7.29
C ASN A 81 -2.76 -14.81 8.81
N ASP A 82 -2.64 -13.55 9.26
CA ASP A 82 -2.59 -13.15 10.68
C ASP A 82 -1.47 -13.78 11.52
N LYS A 83 -0.50 -14.42 10.86
CA LYS A 83 0.63 -15.09 11.51
C LYS A 83 1.93 -14.33 11.27
N GLU A 84 2.69 -14.11 12.35
CA GLU A 84 4.04 -13.53 12.27
C GLU A 84 4.97 -14.49 11.51
N GLU A 85 5.41 -14.07 10.33
CA GLU A 85 6.37 -14.80 9.49
C GLU A 85 7.79 -14.24 9.64
N PHE A 86 7.90 -12.94 9.89
CA PHE A 86 9.19 -12.28 10.04
C PHE A 86 9.08 -11.03 10.89
N ARG A 87 10.22 -10.62 11.45
CA ARG A 87 10.34 -9.50 12.35
C ARG A 87 11.63 -8.72 12.09
N ALA A 88 11.56 -7.40 12.11
CA ALA A 88 12.71 -6.52 11.96
C ALA A 88 12.59 -5.22 12.75
N ASN A 89 13.69 -4.48 12.82
CA ASN A 89 13.73 -3.18 13.48
C ASN A 89 13.30 -2.01 12.60
N THR A 90 13.02 -2.24 11.30
CA THR A 90 12.53 -1.21 10.38
C THR A 90 11.51 -1.79 9.40
N TRP A 91 10.52 -0.97 9.03
CA TRP A 91 9.54 -1.28 8.01
C TRP A 91 10.19 -1.73 6.69
N ALA A 92 11.22 -1.01 6.24
CA ALA A 92 11.90 -1.29 4.97
C ALA A 92 12.54 -2.70 4.92
N LYS A 93 12.97 -3.23 6.07
CA LYS A 93 13.47 -4.61 6.14
C LYS A 93 12.35 -5.63 6.00
N CYS A 94 11.18 -5.37 6.58
CA CYS A 94 9.98 -6.19 6.39
C CYS A 94 9.51 -6.14 4.93
N TYR A 95 9.46 -4.95 4.33
CA TYR A 95 9.10 -4.79 2.92
C TYR A 95 10.05 -5.56 1.99
N ARG A 96 11.37 -5.45 2.22
CA ARG A 96 12.38 -6.17 1.43
C ARG A 96 12.31 -7.68 1.64
N TYR A 97 12.01 -8.14 2.86
CA TYR A 97 11.74 -9.55 3.13
C TYR A 97 10.59 -10.04 2.25
N ILE A 98 9.44 -9.35 2.28
CA ILE A 98 8.25 -9.71 1.47
C ILE A 98 8.60 -9.78 -0.02
N CYS A 99 9.24 -8.76 -0.58
CA CYS A 99 9.59 -8.74 -2.01
C CYS A 99 10.55 -9.88 -2.40
N THR A 100 11.50 -10.21 -1.53
CA THR A 100 12.50 -11.27 -1.78
C THR A 100 11.82 -12.64 -1.73
N HIS A 101 11.11 -12.90 -0.63
CA HIS A 101 10.49 -14.20 -0.35
C HIS A 101 9.26 -14.46 -1.24
N HIS A 102 8.56 -13.41 -1.70
CA HIS A 102 7.53 -13.57 -2.71
C HIS A 102 8.14 -13.96 -4.07
N LYS A 103 9.23 -13.29 -4.47
CA LYS A 103 9.91 -13.55 -5.75
C LYS A 103 10.56 -14.93 -5.83
N ASP A 104 11.07 -15.46 -4.72
CA ASP A 104 11.66 -16.80 -4.67
C ASP A 104 10.64 -17.91 -4.31
N GLY A 105 9.39 -17.53 -4.05
CA GLY A 105 8.28 -18.45 -3.74
C GLY A 105 8.31 -19.04 -2.32
N SER A 106 9.14 -18.52 -1.42
CA SER A 106 9.22 -18.99 -0.04
C SER A 106 8.33 -18.21 0.95
N LEU A 107 7.74 -17.09 0.52
CA LEU A 107 6.70 -16.41 1.29
C LEU A 107 5.45 -17.30 1.33
N PRO A 108 4.86 -17.54 2.52
CA PRO A 108 3.61 -18.29 2.61
C PRO A 108 2.53 -17.65 1.74
N VAL A 109 1.67 -18.48 1.17
CA VAL A 109 0.57 -17.99 0.33
C VAL A 109 -0.46 -17.33 1.24
N GLN A 110 -0.74 -16.04 1.00
CA GLN A 110 -1.88 -15.38 1.60
C GLN A 110 -3.15 -16.10 1.15
N GLU A 111 -3.83 -16.73 2.11
CA GLU A 111 -5.17 -17.27 1.92
C GLU A 111 -6.09 -16.09 1.59
N ARG A 112 -7.00 -16.28 0.62
CA ARG A 112 -8.07 -15.30 0.45
C ARG A 112 -8.77 -15.21 1.78
N GLU A 113 -8.70 -14.04 2.41
CA GLU A 113 -9.62 -13.66 3.46
C GLU A 113 -11.00 -13.96 2.90
N THR A 114 -11.59 -15.04 3.40
CA THR A 114 -13.02 -15.22 3.23
C THR A 114 -13.57 -14.04 3.98
N PRO A 115 -14.25 -13.07 3.32
CA PRO A 115 -14.76 -11.92 4.04
C PRO A 115 -15.50 -12.49 5.22
N ALA A 116 -15.01 -12.19 6.44
CA ALA A 116 -15.71 -12.59 7.62
C ALA A 116 -17.14 -12.11 7.37
N ALA A 117 -18.09 -13.04 7.35
CA ALA A 117 -19.48 -12.68 7.42
C ALA A 117 -19.72 -12.16 8.85
N THR A 118 -19.07 -11.05 9.21
CA THR A 118 -19.44 -10.22 10.33
C THR A 118 -20.81 -9.72 9.91
N THR A 119 -21.82 -10.48 10.34
CA THR A 119 -23.22 -10.14 10.08
C THR A 119 -23.36 -8.72 10.60
N GLY A 120 -23.86 -7.76 9.81
CA GLY A 120 -23.81 -6.33 10.15
C GLY A 120 -24.21 -5.99 11.60
N ASN A 121 -25.02 -6.85 12.22
CA ASN A 121 -25.33 -6.88 13.65
C ASN A 121 -24.12 -6.83 14.60
N GLU A 122 -23.04 -7.58 14.37
CA GLU A 122 -21.87 -7.61 15.28
C GLU A 122 -21.08 -6.30 15.25
N ILE A 123 -20.97 -5.68 14.07
CA ILE A 123 -20.36 -4.36 13.90
C ILE A 123 -21.24 -3.28 14.54
N MET A 124 -22.56 -3.37 14.36
CA MET A 124 -23.50 -2.47 15.01
C MET A 124 -23.49 -2.59 16.53
N VAL A 125 -23.35 -3.81 17.08
CA VAL A 125 -23.20 -4.02 18.53
C VAL A 125 -21.93 -3.36 19.04
N GLN A 126 -20.79 -3.55 18.38
CA GLN A 126 -19.54 -2.89 18.79
C GLN A 126 -19.63 -1.35 18.74
N ILE A 127 -20.26 -0.81 17.70
CA ILE A 127 -20.50 0.65 17.63
C ILE A 127 -21.42 1.11 18.75
N ALA A 128 -22.48 0.37 19.05
CA ALA A 128 -23.41 0.70 20.12
C ALA A 128 -22.75 0.65 21.51
N ASP A 129 -21.98 -0.39 21.82
CA ASP A 129 -21.24 -0.54 23.08
C ASP A 129 -20.26 0.62 23.29
N GLU A 130 -19.51 0.99 22.25
CA GLU A 130 -18.57 2.11 22.32
C GLU A 130 -19.27 3.48 22.39
N CYS A 131 -20.44 3.62 21.77
CA CYS A 131 -21.29 4.81 21.94
C CYS A 131 -21.75 4.96 23.39
N GLU A 132 -22.24 3.88 24.01
CA GLU A 132 -22.67 3.88 25.42
C GLU A 132 -21.51 4.28 26.35
N ASN A 133 -20.31 3.74 26.12
CA ASN A 133 -19.11 4.08 26.89
C ASN A 133 -18.76 5.57 26.84
N LEU A 134 -19.05 6.24 25.72
CA LEU A 134 -18.72 7.64 25.49
C LEU A 134 -19.91 8.60 25.73
N GLY A 135 -21.06 8.08 26.16
CA GLY A 135 -22.29 8.85 26.34
C GLY A 135 -22.82 9.44 25.03
N LEU A 136 -22.67 8.69 23.93
CA LEU A 136 -23.14 9.02 22.59
C LEU A 136 -24.42 8.23 22.27
N GLU A 137 -25.22 8.77 21.37
CA GLU A 137 -26.46 8.13 20.90
C GLU A 137 -26.27 7.64 19.46
N LEU A 138 -26.49 6.34 19.24
CA LEU A 138 -26.49 5.74 17.91
C LEU A 138 -27.93 5.75 17.34
N LEU A 139 -28.14 6.52 16.27
CA LEU A 139 -29.39 6.57 15.52
C LEU A 139 -29.20 5.97 14.12
N GLU A 140 -30.32 5.72 13.43
CA GLU A 140 -30.32 5.11 12.09
C GLU A 140 -29.46 5.90 11.08
N ASP A 141 -29.37 7.21 11.26
CA ASP A 141 -28.66 8.10 10.33
C ASP A 141 -27.28 8.55 10.82
N GLY A 142 -26.82 8.15 12.02
CA GLY A 142 -25.48 8.46 12.53
C GLY A 142 -25.34 8.47 14.05
N ILE A 143 -24.21 9.00 14.51
CA ILE A 143 -23.80 9.08 15.92
C ILE A 143 -23.98 10.51 16.43
N TYR A 144 -24.56 10.65 17.62
CA TYR A 144 -25.00 11.92 18.20
C TYR A 144 -24.45 12.14 19.61
N ARG A 145 -24.40 13.40 20.01
CA ARG A 145 -24.24 13.84 21.40
C ARG A 145 -25.36 14.82 21.71
N GLY A 146 -26.38 14.37 22.43
CA GLY A 146 -27.65 15.11 22.53
C GLY A 146 -28.22 15.38 21.14
N ASP A 147 -28.65 16.61 20.87
CA ASP A 147 -29.24 16.98 19.57
C ASP A 147 -28.20 17.21 18.45
N GLN A 148 -26.90 17.07 18.74
CA GLN A 148 -25.84 17.33 17.77
C GLN A 148 -25.37 16.04 17.08
N LYS A 149 -25.54 15.98 15.76
CA LYS A 149 -24.95 14.92 14.93
C LYS A 149 -23.44 15.10 14.81
N LEU A 150 -22.70 14.08 15.21
CA LEU A 150 -21.23 14.08 15.16
C LEU A 150 -20.72 13.42 13.88
N GLY A 151 -21.33 12.31 13.45
CA GLY A 151 -20.79 11.57 12.31
C GLY A 151 -21.40 10.20 12.07
N LYS A 152 -20.63 9.34 11.41
CA LYS A 152 -20.92 7.93 11.17
C LYS A 152 -19.65 7.11 11.38
N ALA A 153 -19.80 5.84 11.71
CA ALA A 153 -18.72 4.89 11.61
C ALA A 153 -19.21 3.56 11.07
N GLY A 154 -18.27 2.75 10.64
CA GLY A 154 -18.55 1.41 10.18
C GLY A 154 -17.27 0.63 9.97
N GLN A 155 -17.46 -0.58 9.47
CA GLN A 155 -16.37 -1.44 9.04
C GLN A 155 -16.60 -1.83 7.58
N THR A 156 -15.53 -1.83 6.78
CA THR A 156 -15.57 -2.28 5.39
C THR A 156 -14.32 -3.10 5.12
N ASN A 157 -14.50 -4.36 4.70
CA ASN A 157 -13.40 -5.31 4.48
C ASN A 157 -12.47 -5.42 5.70
N GLY A 158 -13.04 -5.57 6.91
CA GLY A 158 -12.25 -5.63 8.16
C GLY A 158 -11.71 -4.29 8.67
N ASN A 159 -11.66 -3.25 7.82
CA ASN A 159 -11.11 -1.95 8.17
C ASN A 159 -12.17 -1.03 8.79
N TRP A 160 -11.88 -0.49 9.97
CA TRP A 160 -12.75 0.47 10.65
C TRP A 160 -12.61 1.85 10.05
N TRP A 161 -13.71 2.57 9.90
CA TRP A 161 -13.72 3.93 9.39
C TRP A 161 -14.72 4.80 10.13
N PHE A 162 -14.50 6.11 10.05
CA PHE A 162 -15.44 7.12 10.51
C PHE A 162 -15.58 8.28 9.52
N ILE A 163 -16.70 8.98 9.60
CA ILE A 163 -17.00 10.23 8.88
C ILE A 163 -17.48 11.22 9.93
N ARG A 164 -16.96 12.45 9.90
CA ARG A 164 -17.48 13.52 10.75
C ARG A 164 -18.39 14.45 9.97
N THR A 165 -19.38 15.00 10.65
CA THR A 165 -20.34 15.95 10.07
C THR A 165 -19.71 17.32 9.85
N ASP A 166 -18.71 17.69 10.64
CA ASP A 166 -17.98 18.95 10.54
C ASP A 166 -16.84 18.94 9.50
N ASP A 167 -16.51 17.77 8.95
CA ASP A 167 -15.56 17.65 7.84
C ASP A 167 -16.27 17.98 6.52
N ALA A 168 -15.82 19.05 5.87
CA ALA A 168 -16.37 19.51 4.59
C ALA A 168 -16.25 18.46 3.46
N THR A 169 -15.32 17.52 3.58
CA THR A 169 -15.09 16.47 2.58
C THR A 169 -15.99 15.25 2.79
N GLN A 170 -16.52 15.06 4.01
CA GLN A 170 -17.27 13.87 4.44
C GLN A 170 -16.66 12.53 3.99
N GLN A 171 -15.33 12.49 3.84
CA GLN A 171 -14.64 11.28 3.41
C GLN A 171 -14.53 10.28 4.56
N GLN A 172 -14.54 8.99 4.20
CA GLN A 172 -14.24 7.92 5.15
C GLN A 172 -12.78 8.01 5.57
N ARG A 173 -12.54 8.09 6.87
CA ARG A 173 -11.21 8.13 7.48
C ARG A 173 -11.02 6.81 8.22
N PHE A 174 -10.00 6.05 7.84
CA PHE A 174 -9.72 4.73 8.41
C PHE A 174 -9.04 4.83 9.77
N CYS A 175 -9.28 3.83 10.63
CA CYS A 175 -8.78 3.73 12.00
C CYS A 175 -8.65 2.27 12.42
N ASN A 176 -8.06 2.03 13.60
CA ASN A 176 -7.64 0.68 13.99
C ASN A 176 -8.76 -0.13 14.66
N SER A 177 -9.81 0.50 15.19
CA SER A 177 -10.86 -0.17 15.96
C SER A 177 -12.17 0.62 16.02
N ALA A 178 -13.23 -0.03 16.52
CA ALA A 178 -14.49 0.63 16.86
C ALA A 178 -14.31 1.76 17.90
N SER A 179 -13.47 1.51 18.92
CA SER A 179 -13.16 2.49 19.96
C SER A 179 -12.46 3.73 19.38
N ASP A 180 -11.49 3.53 18.48
CA ASP A 180 -10.80 4.61 17.78
C ASP A 180 -11.77 5.42 16.93
N ALA A 181 -12.65 4.73 16.18
CA ALA A 181 -13.67 5.37 15.37
C ALA A 181 -14.59 6.26 16.21
N MET A 182 -15.13 5.74 17.32
CA MET A 182 -16.04 6.51 18.18
C MET A 182 -15.32 7.68 18.86
N TRP A 183 -14.11 7.43 19.37
CA TRP A 183 -13.31 8.47 20.02
C TRP A 183 -13.00 9.63 19.06
N LEU A 184 -12.59 9.32 17.83
CA LEU A 184 -12.27 10.32 16.79
C LEU A 184 -13.51 11.07 16.28
N VAL A 185 -14.67 10.42 16.19
CA VAL A 185 -15.96 11.07 15.90
C VAL A 185 -16.36 12.01 17.03
N SER A 186 -16.07 11.65 18.28
CA SER A 186 -16.51 12.38 19.47
C SER A 186 -15.73 13.65 19.82
N ARG A 187 -14.58 13.86 19.18
CA ARG A 187 -13.61 14.91 19.53
C ARG A 187 -13.99 16.27 18.92
N ALA A 188 -13.85 17.37 19.65
CA ALA A 188 -14.17 18.70 19.12
C ALA A 188 -13.18 19.20 18.05
N GLU A 189 -11.89 18.89 18.20
CA GLU A 189 -10.83 19.23 17.24
C GLU A 189 -10.04 17.96 16.92
N LEU A 190 -9.89 17.66 15.64
CA LEU A 190 -8.89 16.69 15.20
C LEU A 190 -7.51 17.36 15.37
N PRO A 191 -6.49 16.67 15.90
CA PRO A 191 -5.15 17.22 15.84
C PRO A 191 -4.85 17.53 14.38
N GLU A 192 -4.41 18.76 14.11
CA GLU A 192 -3.82 19.08 12.82
C GLU A 192 -2.78 18.00 12.54
N TYR A 193 -2.86 17.41 11.35
CA TYR A 193 -2.09 16.26 10.90
C TYR A 193 -0.56 16.53 10.84
N THR A 194 -0.09 17.60 11.47
CA THR A 194 1.24 18.20 11.36
C THR A 194 2.20 17.67 12.43
N ASP A 195 1.73 17.29 13.61
CA ASP A 195 2.62 16.81 14.68
C ASP A 195 3.07 15.35 14.47
N THR A 196 2.23 14.52 13.86
CA THR A 196 2.60 13.16 13.44
C THR A 196 3.44 13.16 12.16
N LEU A 197 3.38 14.23 11.35
CA LEU A 197 4.15 14.33 10.11
C LEU A 197 5.65 14.53 10.37
N ASN A 198 6.03 15.15 11.49
CA ASN A 198 7.42 15.48 11.74
C ASN A 198 8.23 14.23 12.17
N GLU A 199 7.60 13.30 12.88
CA GLU A 199 8.17 11.97 13.15
C GLU A 199 8.15 11.07 11.90
N TYR A 200 7.12 11.21 11.06
CA TYR A 200 6.94 10.51 9.77
C TYR A 200 8.05 10.78 8.75
N LEU A 201 8.62 12.00 8.73
CA LEU A 201 9.71 12.37 7.83
C LEU A 201 11.07 11.81 8.26
N GLN A 202 11.22 11.40 9.53
CA GLN A 202 12.52 10.97 10.07
C GLN A 202 12.84 9.50 9.74
N TYR A 203 11.84 8.71 9.34
CA TYR A 203 11.99 7.27 9.10
C TYR A 203 11.85 6.84 7.63
N ARG A 204 11.54 7.76 6.70
CA ARG A 204 11.52 7.46 5.26
C ARG A 204 12.92 7.57 4.63
N PRO A 205 13.37 6.59 3.82
CA PRO A 205 14.54 6.77 2.96
C PRO A 205 14.28 7.92 1.97
N LEU A 206 15.21 8.88 1.91
CA LEU A 206 15.09 10.08 1.07
C LEU A 206 14.87 9.76 -0.41
N GLU A 207 15.29 8.58 -0.87
CA GLU A 207 15.17 8.13 -2.26
C GLU A 207 13.72 7.80 -2.67
N GLN A 208 12.79 7.69 -1.73
CA GLN A 208 11.39 7.30 -1.97
C GLN A 208 10.40 8.45 -1.76
N MET A 209 10.87 9.67 -1.52
CA MET A 209 10.01 10.84 -1.31
C MET A 209 9.76 11.61 -2.61
N PRO A 210 8.52 12.01 -2.91
CA PRO A 210 8.23 12.89 -4.03
C PRO A 210 8.88 14.28 -3.82
N SER A 211 9.32 14.91 -4.90
CA SER A 211 10.15 16.13 -4.88
C SER A 211 9.55 17.32 -4.11
N VAL A 212 8.22 17.39 -4.04
CA VAL A 212 7.49 18.42 -3.28
C VAL A 212 7.64 18.24 -1.77
N GLU A 213 7.67 17.01 -1.28
CA GLU A 213 7.83 16.69 0.15
C GLU A 213 9.28 16.88 0.59
N LEU A 214 10.25 16.55 -0.26
CA LEU A 214 11.68 16.82 -0.01
C LEU A 214 11.96 18.30 0.19
N LYS A 215 11.32 19.15 -0.62
CA LYS A 215 11.46 20.61 -0.50
C LYS A 215 10.91 21.12 0.82
N HIS A 216 9.74 20.62 1.25
CA HIS A 216 9.14 20.99 2.53
C HIS A 216 10.01 20.58 3.73
N LEU A 217 10.70 19.44 3.64
CA LEU A 217 11.63 18.96 4.66
C LEU A 217 12.87 19.87 4.76
N LEU A 218 13.44 20.27 3.63
CA LEU A 218 14.58 21.20 3.59
C LEU A 218 14.20 22.60 4.09
N ASP A 219 13.04 23.12 3.69
CA ASP A 219 12.54 24.43 4.13
C ASP A 219 12.24 24.43 5.65
N SER A 220 11.77 23.31 6.21
CA SER A 220 11.55 23.16 7.66
C SER A 220 12.85 23.08 8.47
N ALA A 221 13.92 22.52 7.90
CA ALA A 221 15.22 22.44 8.55
C ALA A 221 15.89 23.82 8.68
N GLU A 222 15.75 24.69 7.67
CA GLU A 222 16.26 26.06 7.73
C GLU A 222 15.57 26.92 8.80
N LEU A 223 14.28 26.69 9.05
CA LEU A 223 13.52 27.37 10.12
C LEU A 223 13.98 27.01 11.54
N THR A 224 14.67 25.86 11.72
CA THR A 224 15.25 25.45 13.01
C THR A 224 16.69 25.91 13.22
N ALA A 225 17.32 26.49 12.19
CA ALA A 225 18.72 26.91 12.21
C ALA A 225 18.91 28.44 12.27
N ALA A 226 17.84 29.22 12.49
CA ALA A 226 17.85 30.68 12.56
C ALA A 226 17.63 31.22 13.98
#